data_AF-A0A0W0Z6H6-F1
#
_entry.id   AF-A0A0W0Z6H6-F1
#
_cell.length_a   1.000
_cell.length_b   1.000
_cell.length_c   1.000
_cell.angle_alpha   90.00
_cell.angle_beta   90.00
_cell.angle_gamma   90.00
#
_symmetry.space_group_name_H-M   'P 1'
#
loop_
_entity.id
_entity.type
_entity.pdbx_description
1 polymer ?
#
loop_
_entity_poly.entity_id
_entity_poly.type
_entity_poly.pdbx_seq_one_letter_code
_entity_poly.pdbx_strand_id
1 'polypeptide(L)'
;MKILLHVLTALSLYLISQSLIAATPLVEFISRPESSQFMKPQNSSLLFYTLRNNTGTAFPLSVSFSSNGASVSSAGNTCGNAIAGHSTCVLTIQYQAPANDTTDRLVINVYYQGRAPLVDAVTFNVDSNIACVLLNTASYQTPFCQQQYQNVIQFTPNVFNVTNQNVTPEQTLGGVFGIYQNHNNGEQICYISCGLRALNGTAPNENTLFELASVTKTLTTSILGKLLYNGTIGSAYDAIAPFLPPGYMLGVNESPVTFQQLATFSGGVCFSDAPSVNQSSTNQALNQANFVMDINGLNPDPASGPCSNGQANTTPEYTTPPYLPTHNFYSNSSIGLLGQGLMNIDGFGVLEPGFNDWMCKNVFNVLGMTQSNACLPGDARDGTCGAATSACTYTANWTTAEYASGYHLNQGTYQPGNPFPFLPWAPAGGIRSNAVDMVKFIRANLGFNTGSTPEQLQLIQGMMLAHQPNDYLPAPGSPKLNIGSQSPIRGGQGYAWVCMPSAIGGDRICGKIGGHKNFRSFLGLNTNQHYGVIILFNTGAGSTNGSFNPATAPPTVGQIGTNLLEHINKYQAP
;
A
#
# COMPACT_ATOMS: atom_id res chain seq x y z
N MET A 1 34.47 72.04 -31.53
CA MET A 1 33.17 71.85 -30.83
C MET A 1 32.46 70.61 -31.35
N LYS A 2 32.98 69.42 -31.03
CA LYS A 2 32.36 68.10 -31.33
C LYS A 2 33.12 66.94 -30.65
N ILE A 3 33.71 67.17 -29.46
CA ILE A 3 34.39 66.13 -28.67
C ILE A 3 34.17 66.40 -27.16
N LEU A 4 32.95 66.78 -26.77
CA LEU A 4 32.60 66.91 -25.35
C LEU A 4 31.22 66.35 -24.99
N LEU A 5 30.52 65.75 -25.96
CA LEU A 5 29.14 65.24 -25.78
C LEU A 5 29.04 63.70 -25.89
N HIS A 6 30.16 62.98 -25.94
CA HIS A 6 30.16 61.50 -26.04
C HIS A 6 30.85 60.80 -24.87
N VAL A 7 31.39 61.56 -23.91
CA VAL A 7 32.00 61.00 -22.69
C VAL A 7 31.01 61.03 -21.50
N LEU A 8 29.96 61.85 -21.55
CA LEU A 8 28.93 61.89 -20.50
C LEU A 8 27.76 60.91 -20.68
N THR A 9 27.61 60.27 -21.84
CA THR A 9 26.58 59.23 -22.07
C THR A 9 27.10 57.80 -21.88
N ALA A 10 28.42 57.61 -21.78
CA ALA A 10 29.02 56.31 -21.48
C ALA A 10 29.20 56.06 -19.97
N LEU A 11 29.21 57.11 -19.14
CA LEU A 11 29.29 56.98 -17.68
C LEU A 11 27.92 56.84 -16.98
N SER A 12 26.80 57.07 -17.67
CA SER A 12 25.45 56.96 -17.10
C SER A 12 24.74 55.63 -17.38
N LEU A 13 25.37 54.71 -18.14
CA LEU A 13 24.88 53.34 -18.38
C LEU A 13 25.75 52.24 -17.76
N TYR A 14 26.80 52.60 -17.00
CA TYR A 14 27.63 51.65 -16.25
C TYR A 14 27.28 51.56 -14.76
N LEU A 15 26.11 52.10 -14.39
CA LEU A 15 25.49 51.97 -13.08
C LEU A 15 24.06 51.49 -13.34
N ILE A 16 23.65 50.42 -12.67
CA ILE A 16 22.38 49.66 -12.85
C ILE A 16 22.49 48.47 -13.82
N SER A 17 23.44 47.58 -13.54
CA SER A 17 23.20 46.14 -13.66
C SER A 17 23.92 45.37 -12.53
N GLN A 18 24.04 45.99 -11.35
CA GLN A 18 24.21 45.19 -10.15
C GLN A 18 22.91 44.43 -9.98
N SER A 19 22.92 43.15 -10.36
CA SER A 19 22.07 42.16 -9.73
C SER A 19 22.08 42.48 -8.24
N LEU A 20 20.93 42.90 -7.69
CA LEU A 20 20.77 43.00 -6.25
C LEU A 20 21.11 41.62 -5.70
N ILE A 21 22.33 41.45 -5.22
CA ILE A 21 22.71 40.30 -4.42
C ILE A 21 21.87 40.49 -3.16
N ALA A 22 20.72 39.81 -3.10
CA ALA A 22 19.90 39.80 -1.91
C ALA A 22 20.82 39.38 -0.77
N ALA A 23 20.98 40.26 0.23
CA ALA A 23 21.82 39.97 1.38
C ALA A 23 21.33 38.63 1.99
N THR A 24 22.23 37.67 2.15
CA THR A 24 21.89 36.39 2.74
C THR A 24 21.32 36.63 4.14
N PRO A 25 20.12 36.08 4.45
CA PRO A 25 19.51 36.26 5.76
C PRO A 25 20.42 35.66 6.83
N LEU A 26 20.58 36.33 7.98
CA LEU A 26 21.46 35.85 9.05
C LEU A 26 20.96 34.51 9.62
N VAL A 27 19.65 34.42 9.83
CA VAL A 27 18.93 33.20 10.18
C VAL A 27 17.75 33.08 9.23
N GLU A 28 17.41 31.87 8.80
CA GLU A 28 16.26 31.63 7.93
C GLU A 28 15.57 30.30 8.24
N PHE A 29 14.31 30.17 7.83
CA PHE A 29 13.63 28.88 7.74
C PHE A 29 14.03 28.19 6.43
N ILE A 30 14.74 27.07 6.54
CA ILE A 30 15.06 26.22 5.38
C ILE A 30 14.06 25.08 5.19
N SER A 31 13.22 24.81 6.19
CA SER A 31 12.08 23.90 6.08
C SER A 31 10.92 24.36 6.96
N ARG A 32 9.69 24.19 6.48
CA ARG A 32 8.45 24.65 7.11
C ARG A 32 7.33 23.62 6.91
N PRO A 33 6.35 23.54 7.82
CA PRO A 33 5.13 22.79 7.59
C PRO A 33 4.31 23.40 6.44
N GLU A 34 3.39 22.60 5.91
CA GLU A 34 2.39 23.10 4.97
C GLU A 34 1.54 24.20 5.62
N SER A 35 1.30 25.27 4.85
CA SER A 35 0.62 26.49 5.31
C SER A 35 -0.84 26.29 5.71
N SER A 36 -1.43 25.15 5.32
CA SER A 36 -2.78 24.72 5.67
C SER A 36 -2.73 23.30 6.23
N GLN A 37 -3.30 23.11 7.41
CA GLN A 37 -3.37 21.85 8.13
C GLN A 37 -4.83 21.52 8.46
N PHE A 38 -5.19 20.25 8.41
CA PHE A 38 -6.50 19.74 8.78
C PHE A 38 -6.38 18.83 9.99
N MET A 39 -7.26 18.97 10.98
CA MET A 39 -7.27 18.11 12.17
C MET A 39 -8.60 18.09 12.89
N LYS A 40 -8.86 17.04 13.66
CA LYS A 40 -10.02 16.97 14.55
C LYS A 40 -9.92 17.98 15.70
N PRO A 41 -11.06 18.45 16.24
CA PRO A 41 -11.12 19.16 17.50
C PRO A 41 -10.42 18.39 18.63
N GLN A 42 -9.85 19.12 19.60
CA GLN A 42 -9.13 18.57 20.77
C GLN A 42 -7.88 17.72 20.48
N ASN A 43 -7.50 17.51 19.21
CA ASN A 43 -6.23 16.86 18.90
C ASN A 43 -5.06 17.86 18.98
N SER A 44 -3.85 17.33 19.16
CA SER A 44 -2.62 18.10 19.02
C SER A 44 -1.96 17.82 17.67
N SER A 45 -1.31 18.82 17.10
CA SER A 45 -0.43 18.68 15.94
C SER A 45 0.96 19.22 16.26
N LEU A 46 1.99 18.63 15.66
CA LEU A 46 3.37 19.09 15.77
C LEU A 46 3.81 19.68 14.44
N LEU A 47 4.25 20.93 14.49
CA LEU A 47 4.83 21.66 13.38
C LEU A 47 6.36 21.63 13.52
N PHE A 48 7.04 21.19 12.47
CA PHE A 48 8.49 21.10 12.45
C PHE A 48 9.06 22.17 11.52
N TYR A 49 9.90 23.04 12.08
CA TYR A 49 10.63 24.08 11.37
C TYR A 49 12.12 23.78 11.42
N THR A 50 12.81 23.82 10.28
CA THR A 50 14.28 23.76 10.28
C THR A 50 14.82 25.16 10.08
N LEU A 51 15.61 25.63 11.05
CA LEU A 51 16.29 26.91 11.02
C LEU A 51 17.75 26.71 10.60
N ARG A 52 18.29 27.65 9.84
CA ARG A 52 19.71 27.74 9.49
C ARG A 52 20.28 29.08 9.92
N ASN A 53 21.44 29.06 10.55
CA ASN A 53 22.25 30.25 10.80
C ASN A 53 23.36 30.32 9.73
N ASN A 54 23.34 31.36 8.91
CA ASN A 54 24.29 31.57 7.82
C ASN A 54 25.56 32.33 8.24
N THR A 55 25.76 32.54 9.55
CA THR A 55 26.86 33.34 10.08
C THR A 55 27.72 32.54 11.05
N GLY A 56 28.95 33.00 11.32
CA GLY A 56 29.82 32.40 12.33
C GLY A 56 29.43 32.70 13.79
N THR A 57 28.41 33.53 14.01
CA THR A 57 28.02 34.00 15.35
C THR A 57 26.78 33.26 15.82
N ALA A 58 26.76 32.84 17.09
CA ALA A 58 25.57 32.25 17.69
C ALA A 58 24.49 33.32 17.99
N PHE A 59 23.22 32.96 17.78
CA PHE A 59 22.09 33.84 18.03
C PHE A 59 21.16 33.26 19.10
N PRO A 60 20.87 33.98 20.20
CA PRO A 60 19.80 33.62 21.12
C PRO A 60 18.46 33.58 20.39
N LEU A 61 17.64 32.58 20.68
CA LEU A 61 16.32 32.38 20.12
C LEU A 61 15.24 32.61 21.18
N SER A 62 14.17 33.29 20.79
CA SER A 62 12.90 33.28 21.54
C SER A 62 11.73 33.21 20.55
N VAL A 63 10.63 32.61 20.99
CA VAL A 63 9.48 32.32 20.12
C VAL A 63 8.21 32.88 20.75
N SER A 64 7.35 33.52 19.94
CA SER A 64 6.01 33.92 20.34
C SER A 64 4.97 33.45 19.32
N PHE A 65 3.73 33.33 19.78
CA PHE A 65 2.61 32.80 19.02
C PHE A 65 1.41 33.75 19.08
N SER A 66 0.59 33.77 18.03
CA SER A 66 -0.70 34.48 18.05
C SER A 66 -1.81 33.75 18.82
N SER A 67 -1.63 32.47 19.16
CA SER A 67 -2.64 31.63 19.81
C SER A 67 -2.12 31.02 21.11
N ASN A 68 -2.95 31.00 22.14
CA ASN A 68 -2.65 30.35 23.43
C ASN A 68 -2.64 28.81 23.32
N GLY A 69 -3.15 28.26 22.22
CA GLY A 69 -3.07 26.83 21.92
C GLY A 69 -1.71 26.39 21.40
N ALA A 70 -0.77 27.31 21.17
CA ALA A 70 0.55 27.01 20.66
C ALA A 70 1.63 27.11 21.74
N SER A 71 2.59 26.18 21.71
CA SER A 71 3.75 26.16 22.59
C SER A 71 4.96 25.54 21.88
N VAL A 72 6.17 25.86 22.34
CA VAL A 72 7.37 25.14 21.90
C VAL A 72 7.32 23.74 22.51
N SER A 73 7.43 22.72 21.68
CA SER A 73 7.46 21.32 22.12
C SER A 73 8.90 20.85 22.31
N SER A 74 9.11 19.92 23.25
CA SER A 74 10.38 19.19 23.37
C SER A 74 10.47 18.02 22.37
N ALA A 75 9.36 17.56 21.80
CA ALA A 75 9.35 16.44 20.87
C ALA A 75 10.09 16.79 19.56
N GLY A 76 11.19 16.11 19.27
CA GLY A 76 12.00 16.34 18.06
C GLY A 76 12.66 17.72 17.95
N ASN A 77 12.62 18.53 19.01
CA ASN A 77 13.19 19.88 19.01
C ASN A 77 14.68 19.86 19.34
N THR A 78 15.49 20.55 18.54
CA THR A 78 16.95 20.65 18.69
C THR A 78 17.45 22.10 18.76
N CYS A 79 16.59 23.11 18.65
CA CYS A 79 17.00 24.52 18.59
C CYS A 79 17.41 25.16 19.93
N GLY A 80 17.18 24.49 21.07
CA GLY A 80 17.53 25.01 22.39
C GLY A 80 17.11 26.48 22.59
N ASN A 81 17.90 27.23 23.35
CA ASN A 81 17.70 28.68 23.56
C ASN A 81 18.55 29.56 22.62
N ALA A 82 19.34 28.96 21.73
CA ALA A 82 20.21 29.65 20.80
C ALA A 82 20.59 28.74 19.62
N ILE A 83 20.73 29.30 18.42
CA ILE A 83 21.26 28.60 17.26
C ILE A 83 22.75 28.94 17.09
N ALA A 84 23.60 27.92 17.01
CA ALA A 84 25.04 28.10 16.86
C ALA A 84 25.40 28.67 15.48
N GLY A 85 26.60 29.25 15.34
CA GLY A 85 27.10 29.73 14.05
C GLY A 85 27.23 28.59 13.04
N HIS A 86 26.89 28.85 11.77
CA HIS A 86 26.94 27.90 10.65
C HIS A 86 26.28 26.54 10.96
N SER A 87 25.18 26.55 11.71
CA SER A 87 24.47 25.35 12.14
C SER A 87 23.01 25.37 11.69
N THR A 88 22.40 24.20 11.72
CA THR A 88 20.96 24.02 11.58
C THR A 88 20.38 23.41 12.85
N CYS A 89 19.12 23.71 13.11
CA CYS A 89 18.37 23.10 14.20
C CYS A 89 16.89 22.97 13.84
N VAL A 90 16.17 22.11 14.56
CA VAL A 90 14.73 21.87 14.39
C VAL A 90 13.99 22.53 15.55
N LEU A 91 13.13 23.49 15.24
CA LEU A 91 12.18 24.07 16.18
C LEU A 91 10.85 23.34 16.02
N THR A 92 10.41 22.66 17.08
CA THR A 92 9.10 22.00 17.08
C THR A 92 8.10 22.84 17.84
N ILE A 93 6.95 23.10 17.22
CA ILE A 93 5.83 23.82 17.82
C ILE A 93 4.67 22.84 17.95
N GLN A 94 4.11 22.72 19.14
CA GLN A 94 2.87 22.00 19.36
C GLN A 94 1.71 22.97 19.28
N TYR A 95 0.72 22.63 18.46
CA TYR A 95 -0.57 23.31 18.40
C TYR A 95 -1.67 22.39 18.95
N GLN A 96 -2.46 22.91 19.87
CA GLN A 96 -3.62 22.23 20.45
C GLN A 96 -4.90 22.79 19.85
N ALA A 97 -5.64 21.95 19.12
CA ALA A 97 -6.89 22.38 18.51
C ALA A 97 -7.96 22.67 19.58
N PRO A 98 -8.80 23.71 19.37
CA PRO A 98 -9.96 24.01 20.20
C PRO A 98 -11.01 22.89 20.14
N ALA A 99 -12.06 23.01 20.97
CA ALA A 99 -13.11 22.00 21.10
C ALA A 99 -14.15 22.06 19.96
N ASN A 100 -14.24 23.20 19.28
CA ASN A 100 -15.25 23.46 18.27
C ASN A 100 -14.61 23.57 16.88
N ASP A 101 -15.43 23.32 15.87
CA ASP A 101 -15.04 23.50 14.47
C ASP A 101 -14.71 24.98 14.20
N THR A 102 -13.54 25.23 13.63
CA THR A 102 -13.05 26.58 13.37
C THR A 102 -11.88 26.56 12.40
N THR A 103 -11.63 27.70 11.75
CA THR A 103 -10.35 27.98 11.12
C THR A 103 -9.54 28.89 12.05
N ASP A 104 -8.41 28.42 12.56
CA ASP A 104 -7.49 29.20 13.38
C ASP A 104 -6.21 29.52 12.59
N ARG A 105 -5.72 30.75 12.70
CA ARG A 105 -4.50 31.20 12.03
C ARG A 105 -3.41 31.43 13.07
N LEU A 106 -2.49 30.48 13.16
CA LEU A 106 -1.33 30.55 14.02
C LEU A 106 -0.20 31.32 13.33
N VAL A 107 0.15 32.49 13.86
CA VAL A 107 1.35 33.26 13.48
C VAL A 107 2.45 32.93 14.46
N ILE A 108 3.63 32.61 13.92
CA ILE A 108 4.81 32.19 14.65
C ILE A 108 5.89 33.23 14.42
N ASN A 109 6.42 33.81 15.49
CA ASN A 109 7.52 34.76 15.43
C ASN A 109 8.74 34.15 16.12
N VAL A 110 9.84 33.98 15.39
CA VAL A 110 11.14 33.57 15.95
C VAL A 110 12.07 34.77 15.97
N TYR A 111 12.37 35.26 17.17
CA TYR A 111 13.24 36.42 17.39
C TYR A 111 14.69 35.98 17.54
N TYR A 112 15.61 36.75 16.94
CA TYR A 112 17.05 36.60 17.05
C TYR A 112 17.73 37.99 17.03
N GLN A 113 18.66 38.23 17.96
CA GLN A 113 19.50 39.44 18.09
C GLN A 113 18.89 40.80 17.66
N GLY A 114 17.80 41.28 18.27
CA GLY A 114 17.30 42.64 18.05
C GLY A 114 16.92 42.99 16.60
N ARG A 115 16.77 41.97 15.74
CA ARG A 115 16.32 42.08 14.35
C ARG A 115 14.81 41.84 14.26
N ALA A 116 14.25 42.08 13.08
CA ALA A 116 12.90 41.63 12.77
C ALA A 116 12.81 40.08 12.91
N PRO A 117 11.75 39.55 13.52
CA PRO A 117 11.59 38.11 13.69
C PRO A 117 11.44 37.41 12.34
N LEU A 118 11.83 36.13 12.30
CA LEU A 118 11.33 35.24 11.25
C LEU A 118 9.85 35.00 11.52
N VAL A 119 9.02 35.25 10.51
CA VAL A 119 7.57 35.09 10.62
C VAL A 119 7.12 33.97 9.70
N ASP A 120 6.29 33.09 10.25
CA ASP A 120 5.53 32.11 9.49
C ASP A 120 4.07 32.10 9.96
N ALA A 121 3.16 31.63 9.11
CA ALA A 121 1.76 31.50 9.46
C ALA A 121 1.18 30.19 8.94
N VAL A 122 0.55 29.44 9.84
CA VAL A 122 -0.12 28.17 9.54
C VAL A 122 -1.60 28.31 9.84
N THR A 123 -2.43 27.89 8.90
CA THR A 123 -3.88 27.86 9.03
C THR A 123 -4.31 26.45 9.41
N PHE A 124 -5.00 26.32 10.55
CA PHE A 124 -5.58 25.07 11.01
C PHE A 124 -7.07 25.07 10.72
N ASN A 125 -7.51 24.14 9.88
CA ASN A 125 -8.92 23.84 9.63
C ASN A 125 -9.33 22.71 10.58
N VAL A 126 -9.97 23.10 11.68
CA VAL A 126 -10.44 22.19 12.72
C VAL A 126 -11.86 21.81 12.39
N ASP A 127 -12.08 20.53 12.11
CA ASP A 127 -13.35 20.00 11.61
C ASP A 127 -13.66 18.64 12.23
N SER A 128 -14.77 18.57 12.96
CA SER A 128 -15.29 17.36 13.60
C SER A 128 -15.67 16.26 12.60
N ASN A 129 -15.90 16.60 11.34
CA ASN A 129 -16.23 15.65 10.27
C ASN A 129 -15.01 14.92 9.70
N ILE A 130 -13.79 15.38 9.97
CA ILE A 130 -12.57 14.65 9.58
C ILE A 130 -12.64 13.27 10.24
N ALA A 131 -12.63 12.19 9.46
CA ALA A 131 -12.79 10.85 10.03
C ALA A 131 -11.47 10.27 10.59
N CYS A 132 -10.34 10.83 10.18
CA CYS A 132 -9.01 10.29 10.39
C CYS A 132 -8.29 10.95 11.58
N VAL A 133 -7.40 10.18 12.21
CA VAL A 133 -6.45 10.64 13.22
C VAL A 133 -5.09 10.01 12.97
N LEU A 134 -4.03 10.80 13.11
CA LEU A 134 -2.69 10.26 13.22
C LEU A 134 -2.57 9.52 14.56
N LEU A 135 -2.19 8.25 14.53
CA LEU A 135 -2.06 7.45 15.75
C LEU A 135 -0.87 7.98 16.57
N ASN A 136 -1.11 8.24 17.86
CA ASN A 136 -0.20 9.03 18.69
C ASN A 136 0.66 8.13 19.59
N THR A 137 1.67 7.47 19.01
CA THR A 137 2.82 7.00 19.79
C THR A 137 3.99 7.95 19.52
N ALA A 138 4.95 8.06 20.45
CA ALA A 138 6.13 8.93 20.28
C ALA A 138 6.90 8.64 18.97
N SER A 139 6.79 7.43 18.43
CA SER A 139 7.41 6.99 17.18
C SER A 139 6.75 7.57 15.91
N TYR A 140 5.52 8.09 16.00
CA TYR A 140 4.75 8.59 14.83
C TYR A 140 4.66 10.13 14.80
N GLN A 141 5.34 10.81 15.72
CA GLN A 141 5.42 12.26 15.81
C GLN A 141 6.59 12.82 14.97
N THR A 142 6.56 12.61 13.66
CA THR A 142 7.62 13.06 12.74
C THR A 142 7.08 13.99 11.65
N PRO A 143 7.92 14.85 11.02
CA PRO A 143 7.49 15.67 9.88
C PRO A 143 6.87 14.83 8.75
N PHE A 144 7.44 13.65 8.52
CA PHE A 144 6.93 12.66 7.57
C PHE A 144 5.49 12.26 7.91
N CYS A 145 5.23 11.81 9.15
CA CYS A 145 3.90 11.35 9.54
C CYS A 145 2.85 12.46 9.47
N GLN A 146 3.23 13.69 9.87
CA GLN A 146 2.33 14.84 9.78
C GLN A 146 1.94 15.13 8.32
N GLN A 147 2.90 15.08 7.40
CA GLN A 147 2.61 15.25 5.98
C GLN A 147 1.71 14.14 5.45
N GLN A 148 2.02 12.88 5.77
CA GLN A 148 1.22 11.75 5.28
C GLN A 148 -0.22 11.79 5.83
N TYR A 149 -0.41 12.28 7.06
CA TYR A 149 -1.73 12.53 7.62
C TYR A 149 -2.52 13.57 6.82
N GLN A 150 -1.88 14.69 6.45
CA GLN A 150 -2.51 15.68 5.57
C GLN A 150 -2.86 15.10 4.20
N ASN A 151 -1.97 14.30 3.59
CA ASN A 151 -2.23 13.62 2.33
C ASN A 151 -3.42 12.66 2.44
N VAL A 152 -3.53 11.89 3.52
CA VAL A 152 -4.67 10.98 3.72
C VAL A 152 -5.98 11.76 3.83
N ILE A 153 -6.03 12.87 4.57
CA ILE A 153 -7.23 13.72 4.62
C ILE A 153 -7.59 14.23 3.22
N GLN A 154 -6.60 14.78 2.51
CA GLN A 154 -6.80 15.34 1.17
C GLN A 154 -7.34 14.30 0.18
N PHE A 155 -6.85 13.05 0.24
CA PHE A 155 -7.18 12.01 -0.72
C PHE A 155 -8.34 11.12 -0.31
N THR A 156 -8.96 11.34 0.85
CA THR A 156 -10.13 10.59 1.31
C THR A 156 -11.42 11.40 1.49
N PRO A 157 -11.72 12.40 0.63
CA PRO A 157 -12.93 13.21 0.79
C PRO A 157 -14.17 12.31 0.70
N ASN A 158 -15.02 12.40 1.72
CA ASN A 158 -16.28 11.65 1.83
C ASN A 158 -16.14 10.11 1.77
N VAL A 159 -14.94 9.56 1.97
CA VAL A 159 -14.72 8.10 1.95
C VAL A 159 -15.26 7.45 3.22
N PHE A 160 -15.07 8.08 4.37
CA PHE A 160 -15.46 7.50 5.66
C PHE A 160 -16.84 7.98 6.08
N ASN A 161 -17.78 7.05 6.31
CA ASN A 161 -19.11 7.33 6.81
C ASN A 161 -19.38 6.48 8.05
N VAL A 162 -19.44 7.11 9.23
CA VAL A 162 -19.63 6.41 10.51
C VAL A 162 -21.08 6.36 10.99
N THR A 163 -21.99 7.06 10.32
CA THR A 163 -23.40 7.17 10.75
C THR A 163 -24.24 5.97 10.28
N ASN A 164 -23.71 5.18 9.32
CA ASN A 164 -24.42 4.07 8.69
C ASN A 164 -25.75 4.48 8.05
N GLN A 165 -25.81 5.70 7.51
CA GLN A 165 -26.98 6.24 6.84
C GLN A 165 -26.57 6.81 5.49
N ASN A 166 -27.42 6.59 4.49
CA ASN A 166 -27.22 7.08 3.11
C ASN A 166 -25.83 6.72 2.56
N VAL A 167 -25.33 5.54 2.91
CA VAL A 167 -24.01 5.08 2.52
C VAL A 167 -23.98 4.84 1.02
N THR A 168 -23.05 5.49 0.32
CA THR A 168 -22.88 5.35 -1.12
C THR A 168 -21.79 4.34 -1.48
N PRO A 169 -21.76 3.82 -2.72
CA PRO A 169 -20.63 3.02 -3.20
C PRO A 169 -19.29 3.71 -2.94
N GLU A 170 -18.25 2.91 -2.71
CA GLU A 170 -16.91 3.31 -2.30
C GLU A 170 -16.75 3.87 -0.87
N GLN A 171 -17.81 4.29 -0.19
CA GLN A 171 -17.71 4.64 1.23
C GLN A 171 -17.35 3.43 2.09
N THR A 172 -16.65 3.68 3.19
CA THR A 172 -16.28 2.66 4.18
C THR A 172 -16.55 3.13 5.61
N LEU A 173 -16.86 2.17 6.48
CA LEU A 173 -17.08 2.46 7.89
C LEU A 173 -15.78 2.85 8.59
N GLY A 174 -14.67 2.18 8.27
CA GLY A 174 -13.36 2.49 8.83
C GLY A 174 -12.21 1.73 8.19
N GLY A 175 -11.01 2.13 8.57
CA GLY A 175 -9.80 1.55 8.03
C GLY A 175 -8.53 2.13 8.59
N VAL A 176 -7.41 1.57 8.14
CA VAL A 176 -6.06 1.95 8.56
C VAL A 176 -5.16 2.10 7.35
N PHE A 177 -4.29 3.11 7.39
CA PHE A 177 -3.19 3.30 6.48
C PHE A 177 -1.89 2.95 7.20
N GLY A 178 -1.05 2.12 6.57
CA GLY A 178 0.35 1.94 6.95
C GLY A 178 1.23 2.50 5.85
N ILE A 179 2.11 3.43 6.19
CA ILE A 179 2.94 4.13 5.21
C ILE A 179 4.40 4.02 5.66
N TYR A 180 5.25 3.64 4.73
CA TYR A 180 6.68 3.44 4.96
C TYR A 180 7.50 4.26 3.98
N GLN A 181 8.63 4.77 4.46
CA GLN A 181 9.66 5.35 3.61
C GLN A 181 11.04 5.06 4.19
N ASN A 182 12.02 4.78 3.33
CA ASN A 182 13.43 4.79 3.70
C ASN A 182 14.18 5.83 2.91
N HIS A 183 14.93 6.70 3.59
CA HIS A 183 15.80 7.69 2.98
C HIS A 183 17.13 7.75 3.69
N ASN A 184 18.03 8.62 3.23
CA ASN A 184 19.36 8.83 3.81
C ASN A 184 19.36 9.08 5.34
N ASN A 185 18.23 9.56 5.90
CA ASN A 185 18.05 9.86 7.32
C ASN A 185 17.43 8.69 8.12
N GLY A 186 17.29 7.51 7.50
CA GLY A 186 16.74 6.31 8.11
C GLY A 186 15.28 6.02 7.72
N GLU A 187 14.73 4.97 8.33
CA GLU A 187 13.37 4.51 8.10
C GLU A 187 12.33 5.41 8.81
N GLN A 188 11.23 5.65 8.13
CA GLN A 188 10.08 6.39 8.63
C GLN A 188 8.81 5.55 8.42
N ILE A 189 8.02 5.42 9.48
CA ILE A 189 6.78 4.64 9.48
C ILE A 189 5.67 5.50 10.08
N CYS A 190 4.53 5.56 9.39
CA CYS A 190 3.33 6.28 9.80
C CYS A 190 2.12 5.34 9.78
N TYR A 191 1.27 5.46 10.81
CA TYR A 191 -0.04 4.82 10.82
C TYR A 191 -1.15 5.85 11.05
N ILE A 192 -2.17 5.82 10.20
CA ILE A 192 -3.31 6.73 10.27
C ILE A 192 -4.57 5.88 10.37
N SER A 193 -5.37 6.14 11.41
CA SER A 193 -6.62 5.44 11.67
C SER A 193 -7.80 6.31 11.27
N CYS A 194 -8.80 5.73 10.61
CA CYS A 194 -9.98 6.43 10.16
C CYS A 194 -11.26 5.64 10.46
N GLY A 195 -12.32 6.34 10.85
CA GLY A 195 -13.64 5.74 11.06
C GLY A 195 -13.67 4.73 12.20
N LEU A 196 -14.48 3.66 12.04
CA LEU A 196 -14.72 2.65 13.08
C LEU A 196 -14.39 1.24 12.62
N ARG A 197 -13.84 0.41 13.52
CA ARG A 197 -13.56 -1.01 13.22
C ARG A 197 -14.82 -1.89 13.15
N ALA A 198 -15.90 -1.43 13.77
CA ALA A 198 -17.23 -2.05 13.76
C ALA A 198 -18.30 -0.98 14.02
N LEU A 199 -19.55 -1.24 13.63
CA LEU A 199 -20.67 -0.35 13.92
C LEU A 199 -20.79 -0.15 15.44
N ASN A 200 -20.90 1.11 15.87
CA ASN A 200 -20.92 1.51 17.28
C ASN A 200 -19.67 1.04 18.07
N GLY A 201 -18.57 0.72 17.37
CA GLY A 201 -17.30 0.32 17.95
C GLY A 201 -16.35 1.50 18.14
N THR A 202 -15.08 1.18 18.36
CA THR A 202 -13.99 2.15 18.42
C THR A 202 -13.28 2.30 17.08
N ALA A 203 -12.45 3.33 16.94
CA ALA A 203 -11.53 3.42 15.81
C ALA A 203 -10.60 2.19 15.76
N PRO A 204 -10.20 1.74 14.55
CA PRO A 204 -9.14 0.74 14.45
C PRO A 204 -7.79 1.33 14.89
N ASN A 205 -6.82 0.47 15.17
CA ASN A 205 -5.41 0.85 15.39
C ASN A 205 -4.52 0.07 14.40
N GLU A 206 -3.21 0.31 14.45
CA GLU A 206 -2.23 -0.31 13.57
C GLU A 206 -2.16 -1.85 13.68
N ASN A 207 -2.64 -2.41 14.80
CA ASN A 207 -2.70 -3.85 15.06
C ASN A 207 -4.05 -4.50 14.68
N THR A 208 -5.08 -3.69 14.37
CA THR A 208 -6.39 -4.20 13.97
C THR A 208 -6.25 -5.02 12.68
N LEU A 209 -6.83 -6.23 12.69
CA LEU A 209 -6.77 -7.18 11.60
C LEU A 209 -7.87 -6.93 10.56
N PHE A 210 -7.49 -7.04 9.29
CA PHE A 210 -8.37 -6.94 8.14
C PHE A 210 -8.08 -8.11 7.18
N GLU A 211 -9.06 -8.43 6.34
CA GLU A 211 -8.87 -9.39 5.23
C GLU A 211 -8.13 -8.69 4.09
N LEU A 212 -6.98 -9.24 3.67
CA LEU A 212 -6.16 -8.65 2.61
C LEU A 212 -6.79 -8.81 1.23
N ALA A 213 -7.76 -9.70 1.07
CA ALA A 213 -8.35 -10.02 -0.21
C ALA A 213 -7.24 -10.32 -1.23
N SER A 214 -7.35 -9.79 -2.45
CA SER A 214 -6.40 -10.09 -3.54
C SER A 214 -5.00 -9.49 -3.41
N VAL A 215 -4.71 -8.69 -2.38
CA VAL A 215 -3.31 -8.41 -1.98
C VAL A 215 -2.60 -9.71 -1.59
N THR A 216 -3.32 -10.72 -1.10
CA THR A 216 -2.79 -12.08 -0.82
C THR A 216 -1.95 -12.65 -1.97
N LYS A 217 -2.32 -12.38 -3.22
CA LYS A 217 -1.60 -12.89 -4.39
C LYS A 217 -0.13 -12.47 -4.41
N THR A 218 0.19 -11.26 -3.94
CA THR A 218 1.58 -10.77 -3.94
C THR A 218 2.44 -11.53 -2.92
N LEU A 219 1.85 -12.02 -1.83
CA LEU A 219 2.55 -12.89 -0.88
C LEU A 219 2.82 -14.25 -1.52
N THR A 220 1.82 -14.86 -2.17
CA THR A 220 1.98 -16.14 -2.89
C THR A 220 3.03 -16.05 -3.98
N THR A 221 3.02 -14.99 -4.80
CA THR A 221 3.98 -14.83 -5.89
C THR A 221 5.39 -14.45 -5.42
N SER A 222 5.53 -13.90 -4.21
CA SER A 222 6.85 -13.74 -3.58
C SER A 222 7.50 -15.10 -3.31
N ILE A 223 6.72 -16.13 -2.99
CA ILE A 223 7.22 -17.50 -2.78
C ILE A 223 7.65 -18.12 -4.10
N LEU A 224 6.90 -17.93 -5.20
CA LEU A 224 7.35 -18.31 -6.54
C LEU A 224 8.72 -17.67 -6.85
N GLY A 225 8.85 -16.37 -6.66
CA GLY A 225 10.12 -15.67 -6.88
C GLY A 225 11.26 -16.22 -6.02
N LYS A 226 10.99 -16.54 -4.75
CA LYS A 226 11.98 -17.16 -3.84
C LYS A 226 12.47 -18.52 -4.36
N LEU A 227 11.56 -19.37 -4.81
CA LEU A 227 11.87 -20.71 -5.32
C LEU A 227 12.60 -20.66 -6.67
N LEU A 228 12.34 -19.66 -7.50
CA LEU A 228 13.12 -19.38 -8.70
C LEU A 228 14.54 -18.91 -8.34
N TYR A 229 14.64 -17.95 -7.43
CA TYR A 229 15.92 -17.38 -7.02
C TYR A 229 16.87 -18.41 -6.40
N ASN A 230 16.35 -19.31 -5.57
CA ASN A 230 17.15 -20.34 -4.92
C ASN A 230 17.35 -21.62 -5.76
N GLY A 231 16.77 -21.66 -6.97
CA GLY A 231 16.90 -22.79 -7.90
C GLY A 231 16.07 -24.03 -7.57
N THR A 232 15.12 -23.95 -6.62
CA THR A 232 14.16 -25.04 -6.36
C THR A 232 13.24 -25.24 -7.56
N ILE A 233 12.86 -24.14 -8.22
CA ILE A 233 12.23 -24.15 -9.55
C ILE A 233 13.31 -23.68 -10.54
N GLY A 234 13.53 -24.45 -11.60
CA GLY A 234 14.60 -24.18 -12.57
C GLY A 234 14.33 -22.93 -13.40
N SER A 235 13.08 -22.74 -13.84
CA SER A 235 12.66 -21.61 -14.66
C SER A 235 11.20 -21.24 -14.44
N ALA A 236 10.88 -19.94 -14.59
CA ALA A 236 9.50 -19.47 -14.55
C ALA A 236 8.67 -19.99 -15.73
N TYR A 237 9.34 -20.46 -16.79
CA TYR A 237 8.73 -21.08 -17.97
C TYR A 237 8.56 -22.61 -17.83
N ASP A 238 8.97 -23.21 -16.71
CA ASP A 238 8.73 -24.63 -16.48
C ASP A 238 7.21 -24.87 -16.38
N ALA A 239 6.75 -25.96 -16.99
CA ALA A 239 5.36 -26.39 -16.90
C ALA A 239 5.03 -26.77 -15.45
N ILE A 240 3.87 -26.35 -14.94
CA ILE A 240 3.50 -26.59 -13.54
C ILE A 240 3.05 -28.04 -13.29
N ALA A 241 2.58 -28.75 -14.32
CA ALA A 241 1.93 -30.05 -14.19
C ALA A 241 2.71 -31.08 -13.32
N PRO A 242 4.04 -31.24 -13.46
CA PRO A 242 4.82 -32.17 -12.63
C PRO A 242 4.86 -31.82 -11.13
N PHE A 243 4.51 -30.58 -10.79
CA PHE A 243 4.57 -30.04 -9.43
C PHE A 243 3.21 -29.98 -8.76
N LEU A 244 2.12 -30.31 -9.47
CA LEU A 244 0.78 -30.33 -8.91
C LEU A 244 0.57 -31.54 -7.98
N PRO A 245 -0.26 -31.42 -6.92
CA PRO A 245 -0.61 -32.55 -6.09
C PRO A 245 -1.44 -33.59 -6.89
N PRO A 246 -1.62 -34.82 -6.36
CA PRO A 246 -2.41 -35.84 -7.04
C PRO A 246 -3.83 -35.39 -7.40
N GLY A 247 -4.31 -35.78 -8.58
CA GLY A 247 -5.68 -35.51 -9.06
C GLY A 247 -5.76 -34.54 -10.24
N TYR A 248 -4.72 -33.75 -10.49
CA TYR A 248 -4.65 -32.90 -11.69
C TYR A 248 -4.27 -33.71 -12.93
N MET A 249 -5.05 -33.55 -13.99
CA MET A 249 -4.89 -34.19 -15.29
C MET A 249 -5.11 -33.12 -16.38
N LEU A 250 -4.12 -32.25 -16.56
CA LEU A 250 -4.20 -31.17 -17.54
C LEU A 250 -4.22 -31.74 -18.97
N GLY A 251 -5.19 -31.32 -19.78
CA GLY A 251 -5.29 -31.73 -21.18
C GLY A 251 -4.09 -31.26 -22.01
N VAL A 252 -3.92 -31.78 -23.23
CA VAL A 252 -2.75 -31.49 -24.08
C VAL A 252 -2.53 -29.99 -24.32
N ASN A 253 -3.60 -29.20 -24.47
CA ASN A 253 -3.53 -27.76 -24.70
C ASN A 253 -3.19 -26.96 -23.43
N GLU A 254 -3.42 -27.53 -22.24
CA GLU A 254 -3.21 -26.86 -20.95
C GLU A 254 -1.95 -27.36 -20.24
N SER A 255 -1.52 -28.60 -20.51
CA SER A 255 -0.33 -29.21 -19.92
C SER A 255 0.97 -28.39 -20.03
N PRO A 256 1.19 -27.54 -21.05
CA PRO A 256 2.37 -26.67 -21.11
C PRO A 256 2.29 -25.42 -20.21
N VAL A 257 1.20 -25.20 -19.46
CA VAL A 257 1.01 -23.99 -18.66
C VAL A 257 2.14 -23.81 -17.64
N THR A 258 2.73 -22.61 -17.63
CA THR A 258 3.93 -22.32 -16.84
C THR A 258 3.62 -21.59 -15.53
N PHE A 259 4.59 -21.61 -14.59
CA PHE A 259 4.51 -20.81 -13.37
C PHE A 259 4.28 -19.32 -13.66
N GLN A 260 5.02 -18.76 -14.62
CA GLN A 260 4.88 -17.37 -15.04
C GLN A 260 3.46 -17.09 -15.55
N GLN A 261 2.94 -17.94 -16.45
CA GLN A 261 1.63 -17.75 -17.06
C GLN A 261 0.51 -17.72 -16.01
N LEU A 262 0.56 -18.60 -15.01
CA LEU A 262 -0.38 -18.56 -13.91
C LEU A 262 -0.22 -17.32 -13.01
N ALA A 263 1.03 -16.89 -12.77
CA ALA A 263 1.34 -15.72 -11.97
C ALA A 263 0.95 -14.40 -12.66
N THR A 264 0.84 -14.40 -14.00
CA THR A 264 0.53 -13.23 -14.83
C THR A 264 -0.86 -13.28 -15.46
N PHE A 265 -1.68 -14.27 -15.08
CA PHE A 265 -3.07 -14.43 -15.56
C PHE A 265 -3.19 -14.75 -17.06
N SER A 266 -2.17 -15.35 -17.65
CA SER A 266 -2.09 -15.70 -19.08
C SER A 266 -2.03 -17.21 -19.31
N GLY A 267 -2.38 -18.00 -18.29
CA GLY A 267 -2.33 -19.46 -18.32
C GLY A 267 -3.66 -20.13 -18.66
N GLY A 268 -4.53 -19.52 -19.48
CA GLY A 268 -5.74 -20.21 -19.98
C GLY A 268 -6.91 -20.37 -18.99
N VAL A 269 -6.75 -19.98 -17.72
CA VAL A 269 -7.83 -20.07 -16.72
C VAL A 269 -8.92 -19.03 -16.99
N CYS A 270 -10.00 -19.44 -17.62
CA CYS A 270 -11.11 -18.61 -18.09
C CYS A 270 -12.21 -18.29 -17.06
N PHE A 271 -11.98 -18.61 -15.79
CA PHE A 271 -12.86 -18.21 -14.68
C PHE A 271 -12.02 -17.64 -13.55
N SER A 272 -12.54 -16.63 -12.85
CA SER A 272 -11.88 -16.17 -11.64
C SER A 272 -12.03 -17.19 -10.54
N ASP A 273 -13.26 -17.52 -10.20
CA ASP A 273 -13.61 -18.46 -9.14
C ASP A 273 -14.15 -19.72 -9.80
N ALA A 274 -13.60 -20.88 -9.45
CA ALA A 274 -13.98 -22.14 -10.08
C ALA A 274 -15.49 -22.41 -9.87
N PRO A 275 -16.27 -22.61 -10.94
CA PRO A 275 -17.72 -22.56 -10.89
C PRO A 275 -18.38 -23.66 -10.09
N SER A 276 -17.74 -24.82 -9.98
CA SER A 276 -18.27 -25.97 -9.23
C SER A 276 -18.00 -25.84 -7.72
N VAL A 277 -17.20 -24.87 -7.27
CA VAL A 277 -16.90 -24.65 -5.86
C VAL A 277 -18.02 -23.87 -5.18
N ASN A 278 -18.60 -24.45 -4.13
CA ASN A 278 -19.61 -23.77 -3.33
C ASN A 278 -18.95 -22.89 -2.26
N GLN A 279 -18.90 -21.59 -2.51
CA GLN A 279 -18.30 -20.62 -1.59
C GLN A 279 -19.05 -20.48 -0.26
N SER A 280 -20.28 -20.98 -0.15
CA SER A 280 -21.05 -21.01 1.11
C SER A 280 -20.89 -22.31 1.90
N SER A 281 -20.17 -23.30 1.35
CA SER A 281 -19.93 -24.60 1.99
C SER A 281 -18.65 -24.58 2.81
N THR A 282 -18.71 -25.16 4.01
CA THR A 282 -17.52 -25.41 4.85
C THR A 282 -16.82 -26.72 4.51
N ASN A 283 -17.33 -27.52 3.56
CA ASN A 283 -16.72 -28.77 3.15
C ASN A 283 -15.51 -28.51 2.23
N GLN A 284 -14.35 -28.29 2.84
CA GLN A 284 -13.11 -27.96 2.12
C GLN A 284 -12.68 -29.07 1.15
N ALA A 285 -12.86 -30.35 1.51
CA ALA A 285 -12.48 -31.48 0.67
C ALA A 285 -13.32 -31.59 -0.60
N LEU A 286 -14.64 -31.40 -0.48
CA LEU A 286 -15.53 -31.36 -1.65
C LEU A 286 -15.22 -30.15 -2.54
N ASN A 287 -15.04 -28.98 -1.93
CA ASN A 287 -14.66 -27.78 -2.68
C ASN A 287 -13.32 -27.98 -3.41
N GLN A 288 -12.34 -28.64 -2.78
CA GLN A 288 -11.08 -28.98 -3.42
C GLN A 288 -11.26 -29.96 -4.60
N ALA A 289 -12.09 -30.99 -4.46
CA ALA A 289 -12.38 -31.92 -5.54
C ALA A 289 -13.07 -31.22 -6.73
N ASN A 290 -14.00 -30.30 -6.46
CA ASN A 290 -14.67 -29.51 -7.48
C ASN A 290 -13.71 -28.54 -8.18
N PHE A 291 -12.76 -27.94 -7.45
CA PHE A 291 -11.72 -27.12 -8.04
C PHE A 291 -10.84 -27.91 -9.01
N VAL A 292 -10.38 -29.09 -8.59
CA VAL A 292 -9.57 -29.98 -9.46
C VAL A 292 -10.37 -30.39 -10.71
N MET A 293 -11.66 -30.69 -10.55
CA MET A 293 -12.56 -31.00 -11.68
C MET A 293 -12.63 -29.84 -12.68
N ASP A 294 -12.84 -28.61 -12.20
CA ASP A 294 -12.95 -27.43 -13.05
C ASP A 294 -11.62 -27.12 -13.77
N ILE A 295 -10.48 -27.25 -13.09
CA ILE A 295 -9.15 -27.04 -13.69
C ILE A 295 -8.85 -28.12 -14.74
N ASN A 296 -9.16 -29.39 -14.47
CA ASN A 296 -8.98 -30.47 -15.45
C ASN A 296 -9.88 -30.31 -16.68
N GLY A 297 -10.97 -29.55 -16.56
CA GLY A 297 -11.88 -29.22 -17.67
C GLY A 297 -11.42 -28.02 -18.52
N LEU A 298 -10.32 -27.36 -18.19
CA LEU A 298 -9.80 -26.24 -18.99
C LEU A 298 -9.30 -26.71 -20.35
N ASN A 299 -9.59 -25.91 -21.36
CA ASN A 299 -9.06 -26.07 -22.71
C ASN A 299 -9.03 -24.69 -23.37
N PRO A 300 -7.86 -24.07 -23.61
CA PRO A 300 -7.75 -22.71 -24.15
C PRO A 300 -7.96 -22.67 -25.67
N ASP A 301 -8.22 -23.81 -26.33
CA ASP A 301 -8.56 -23.84 -27.76
C ASP A 301 -9.83 -23.02 -28.05
N PRO A 302 -9.79 -22.01 -28.93
CA PRO A 302 -10.97 -21.24 -29.28
C PRO A 302 -12.11 -22.08 -29.86
N ALA A 303 -11.79 -23.26 -30.43
CA ALA A 303 -12.77 -24.18 -30.98
C ALA A 303 -13.45 -25.08 -29.92
N SER A 304 -12.95 -25.13 -28.68
CA SER A 304 -13.54 -25.97 -27.62
C SER A 304 -14.87 -25.45 -27.07
N GLY A 305 -15.27 -24.23 -27.46
CA GLY A 305 -16.48 -23.58 -26.97
C GLY A 305 -16.26 -22.83 -25.65
N PRO A 306 -17.35 -22.39 -24.99
CA PRO A 306 -17.27 -21.64 -23.75
C PRO A 306 -16.76 -22.52 -22.59
N CYS A 307 -16.29 -21.87 -21.53
CA CYS A 307 -15.86 -22.53 -20.32
C CYS A 307 -17.02 -23.14 -19.54
N SER A 308 -16.70 -23.97 -18.54
CA SER A 308 -17.68 -24.72 -17.74
C SER A 308 -18.73 -23.84 -17.05
N ASN A 309 -18.42 -22.56 -16.82
CA ASN A 309 -19.35 -21.55 -16.28
C ASN A 309 -20.21 -20.84 -17.34
N GLY A 310 -20.13 -21.26 -18.61
CA GLY A 310 -20.82 -20.66 -19.75
C GLY A 310 -20.21 -19.35 -20.27
N GLN A 311 -19.11 -18.87 -19.68
CA GLN A 311 -18.40 -17.68 -20.17
C GLN A 311 -17.55 -18.00 -21.40
N ALA A 312 -17.23 -16.97 -22.18
CA ALA A 312 -16.27 -17.10 -23.27
C ALA A 312 -14.92 -17.58 -22.73
N ASN A 313 -14.24 -18.40 -23.53
CA ASN A 313 -12.88 -18.81 -23.24
C ASN A 313 -11.94 -17.60 -23.23
N THR A 314 -10.78 -17.74 -22.57
CA THR A 314 -9.70 -16.74 -22.71
C THR A 314 -9.24 -16.67 -24.16
N THR A 315 -8.80 -15.49 -24.61
CA THR A 315 -8.27 -15.32 -25.97
C THR A 315 -6.82 -15.78 -26.04
N PRO A 316 -6.48 -16.81 -26.84
CA PRO A 316 -5.10 -17.20 -27.08
C PRO A 316 -4.31 -16.11 -27.79
N GLU A 317 -3.01 -16.03 -27.47
CA GLU A 317 -2.09 -15.18 -28.21
C GLU A 317 -1.68 -15.80 -29.57
N TYR A 318 -1.75 -17.13 -29.67
CA TYR A 318 -1.46 -17.87 -30.89
C TYR A 318 -2.74 -18.46 -31.48
N THR A 319 -2.88 -18.35 -32.80
CA THR A 319 -4.04 -18.89 -33.55
C THR A 319 -4.00 -20.40 -33.76
N THR A 320 -2.89 -21.04 -33.39
CA THR A 320 -2.64 -22.49 -33.48
C THR A 320 -2.05 -23.00 -32.16
N PRO A 321 -2.09 -24.32 -31.87
CA PRO A 321 -1.42 -24.90 -30.71
C PRO A 321 0.04 -24.41 -30.59
N PRO A 322 0.52 -24.14 -29.36
CA PRO A 322 -0.02 -24.61 -28.07
C PRO A 322 -1.12 -23.74 -27.42
N TYR A 323 -1.68 -22.70 -28.08
CA TYR A 323 -2.71 -21.77 -27.57
C TYR A 323 -2.37 -20.96 -26.30
N LEU A 324 -1.37 -21.40 -25.51
CA LEU A 324 -0.78 -20.64 -24.41
C LEU A 324 0.45 -19.86 -24.90
N PRO A 325 0.72 -18.66 -24.35
CA PRO A 325 -0.10 -17.98 -23.36
C PRO A 325 -1.39 -17.41 -23.96
N THR A 326 -2.33 -17.05 -23.09
CA THR A 326 -3.53 -16.30 -23.44
C THR A 326 -3.37 -14.83 -23.04
N HIS A 327 -4.23 -13.97 -23.57
CA HIS A 327 -4.41 -12.61 -23.05
C HIS A 327 -4.72 -12.67 -21.54
N ASN A 328 -4.26 -11.65 -20.80
CA ASN A 328 -4.45 -11.58 -19.35
C ASN A 328 -5.94 -11.62 -18.98
N PHE A 329 -6.34 -12.66 -18.27
CA PHE A 329 -7.67 -12.78 -17.66
C PHE A 329 -7.51 -12.95 -16.15
N TYR A 330 -7.78 -11.88 -15.40
CA TYR A 330 -7.65 -11.90 -13.95
C TYR A 330 -8.40 -13.10 -13.33
N SER A 331 -7.67 -13.94 -12.61
CA SER A 331 -8.24 -15.17 -12.06
C SER A 331 -7.70 -15.51 -10.67
N ASN A 332 -8.61 -15.69 -9.72
CA ASN A 332 -8.27 -16.27 -8.42
C ASN A 332 -7.80 -17.72 -8.58
N SER A 333 -8.45 -18.49 -9.45
CA SER A 333 -8.17 -19.90 -9.70
C SER A 333 -6.81 -20.11 -10.37
N SER A 334 -6.34 -19.17 -11.20
CA SER A 334 -4.98 -19.16 -11.75
C SER A 334 -3.92 -19.11 -10.63
N ILE A 335 -4.08 -18.17 -9.69
CA ILE A 335 -3.17 -18.08 -8.53
C ILE A 335 -3.41 -19.21 -7.53
N GLY A 336 -4.63 -19.73 -7.44
CA GLY A 336 -4.97 -20.92 -6.65
C GLY A 336 -4.18 -22.14 -7.13
N LEU A 337 -4.23 -22.44 -8.43
CA LEU A 337 -3.49 -23.54 -9.05
C LEU A 337 -1.98 -23.36 -8.85
N LEU A 338 -1.46 -22.14 -9.08
CA LEU A 338 -0.07 -21.81 -8.78
C LEU A 338 0.28 -22.14 -7.33
N GLY A 339 -0.50 -21.62 -6.38
CA GLY A 339 -0.26 -21.84 -4.95
C GLY A 339 -0.27 -23.32 -4.57
N GLN A 340 -1.19 -24.12 -5.11
CA GLN A 340 -1.22 -25.56 -4.85
C GLN A 340 0.03 -26.29 -5.37
N GLY A 341 0.56 -25.91 -6.53
CA GLY A 341 1.83 -26.43 -7.02
C GLY A 341 3.00 -26.06 -6.11
N LEU A 342 3.10 -24.79 -5.70
CA LEU A 342 4.17 -24.32 -4.80
C LEU A 342 4.10 -24.98 -3.41
N MET A 343 2.89 -25.18 -2.88
CA MET A 343 2.66 -25.89 -1.62
C MET A 343 3.11 -27.34 -1.71
N ASN A 344 2.80 -28.03 -2.82
CA ASN A 344 3.20 -29.41 -3.04
C ASN A 344 4.73 -29.57 -3.17
N ILE A 345 5.41 -28.61 -3.83
CA ILE A 345 6.90 -28.55 -3.86
C ILE A 345 7.48 -28.51 -2.44
N ASP A 346 6.86 -27.72 -1.57
CA ASP A 346 7.30 -27.57 -0.17
C ASP A 346 6.80 -28.69 0.77
N GLY A 347 5.98 -29.62 0.28
CA GLY A 347 5.42 -30.75 1.04
C GLY A 347 4.19 -30.42 1.91
N PHE A 348 3.45 -29.35 1.60
CA PHE A 348 2.24 -28.95 2.34
C PHE A 348 0.94 -29.40 1.67
N GLY A 349 -0.05 -29.76 2.48
CA GLY A 349 -1.41 -30.06 2.02
C GLY A 349 -2.18 -28.80 1.61
N VAL A 350 -3.06 -28.90 0.62
CA VAL A 350 -3.76 -27.76 -0.02
C VAL A 350 -4.99 -27.23 0.74
N LEU A 351 -5.26 -27.77 1.93
CA LEU A 351 -6.37 -27.31 2.79
C LEU A 351 -5.89 -26.23 3.77
N GLU A 352 -6.84 -25.63 4.50
CA GLU A 352 -6.59 -24.44 5.32
C GLU A 352 -5.37 -24.52 6.26
N PRO A 353 -5.19 -25.59 7.07
CA PRO A 353 -4.02 -25.68 7.94
C PRO A 353 -2.70 -25.70 7.16
N GLY A 354 -2.65 -26.48 6.07
CA GLY A 354 -1.44 -26.59 5.25
C GLY A 354 -1.11 -25.30 4.49
N PHE A 355 -2.13 -24.57 4.02
CA PHE A 355 -1.94 -23.25 3.44
C PHE A 355 -1.42 -22.23 4.45
N ASN A 356 -2.01 -22.21 5.66
CA ASN A 356 -1.55 -21.32 6.73
C ASN A 356 -0.09 -21.60 7.10
N ASP A 357 0.25 -22.86 7.32
CA ASP A 357 1.61 -23.28 7.70
C ASP A 357 2.64 -22.96 6.62
N TRP A 358 2.26 -23.18 5.35
CA TRP A 358 3.10 -22.85 4.21
C TRP A 358 3.42 -21.34 4.14
N MET A 359 2.41 -20.50 4.39
CA MET A 359 2.59 -19.04 4.44
C MET A 359 3.43 -18.60 5.64
N CYS A 360 3.28 -19.24 6.80
CA CYS A 360 4.12 -18.98 7.96
C CYS A 360 5.59 -19.34 7.70
N LYS A 361 5.85 -20.54 7.15
CA LYS A 361 7.20 -21.00 6.79
C LYS A 361 7.88 -20.03 5.84
N ASN A 362 7.16 -19.62 4.79
CA ASN A 362 7.80 -18.93 3.67
C ASN A 362 7.79 -17.41 3.74
N VAL A 363 6.84 -16.80 4.47
CA VAL A 363 6.68 -15.35 4.52
C VAL A 363 6.61 -14.84 5.96
N PHE A 364 5.66 -15.33 6.77
CA PHE A 364 5.36 -14.64 8.03
C PHE A 364 6.50 -14.76 9.05
N ASN A 365 7.06 -15.94 9.27
CA ASN A 365 8.19 -16.09 10.18
C ASN A 365 9.45 -15.41 9.63
N VAL A 366 9.66 -15.48 8.30
CA VAL A 366 10.82 -14.90 7.62
C VAL A 366 10.87 -13.38 7.75
N LEU A 367 9.71 -12.73 7.77
CA LEU A 367 9.59 -11.26 7.87
C LEU A 367 9.20 -10.79 9.27
N GLY A 368 8.98 -11.70 10.22
CA GLY A 368 8.46 -11.38 11.55
C GLY A 368 7.04 -10.80 11.52
N MET A 369 6.20 -11.23 10.57
CA MET A 369 4.78 -10.85 10.49
C MET A 369 3.95 -11.67 11.48
N THR A 370 4.05 -11.30 12.75
CA THR A 370 3.55 -12.07 13.91
C THR A 370 2.02 -12.05 14.10
N GLN A 371 1.31 -11.23 13.33
CA GLN A 371 -0.13 -11.02 13.33
C GLN A 371 -0.65 -11.10 11.90
N SER A 372 -0.22 -12.14 11.16
CA SER A 372 -0.71 -12.48 9.83
C SER A 372 -1.03 -13.97 9.77
N ASN A 373 -2.18 -14.32 9.20
CA ASN A 373 -2.68 -15.70 9.21
C ASN A 373 -3.71 -15.96 8.10
N ALA A 374 -3.83 -17.20 7.64
CA ALA A 374 -4.88 -17.61 6.70
C ALA A 374 -6.22 -17.95 7.36
N CYS A 375 -6.25 -18.08 8.68
CA CYS A 375 -7.40 -18.51 9.46
C CYS A 375 -8.02 -17.37 10.26
N LEU A 376 -9.19 -17.61 10.84
CA LEU A 376 -9.82 -16.65 11.74
C LEU A 376 -9.21 -16.70 13.14
N PRO A 377 -9.26 -15.59 13.89
CA PRO A 377 -8.93 -15.59 15.32
C PRO A 377 -9.72 -16.60 16.15
N GLY A 378 -10.96 -16.91 15.75
CA GLY A 378 -11.78 -17.97 16.36
C GLY A 378 -11.18 -19.35 16.15
N ASP A 379 -10.91 -19.70 14.90
CA ASP A 379 -10.41 -21.01 14.47
C ASP A 379 -9.02 -21.34 15.05
N ALA A 380 -8.20 -20.31 15.29
CA ALA A 380 -6.93 -20.49 15.98
C ALA A 380 -7.08 -20.73 17.48
N ARG A 381 -8.12 -20.14 18.11
CA ARG A 381 -8.38 -20.31 19.55
C ARG A 381 -8.95 -21.68 19.87
N ASP A 382 -9.82 -22.22 19.02
CA ASP A 382 -10.41 -23.55 19.19
C ASP A 382 -9.54 -24.68 18.59
N GLY A 383 -8.43 -24.32 17.93
CA GLY A 383 -7.45 -25.26 17.37
C GLY A 383 -7.89 -25.92 16.07
N THR A 384 -9.00 -25.48 15.47
CA THR A 384 -9.54 -26.02 14.21
C THR A 384 -8.74 -25.57 13.00
N CYS A 385 -8.20 -24.35 13.03
CA CYS A 385 -7.07 -24.00 12.17
C CYS A 385 -5.79 -24.46 12.86
N GLY A 386 -5.41 -25.72 12.59
CA GLY A 386 -4.16 -26.36 12.97
C GLY A 386 -3.51 -25.74 14.20
N ALA A 387 -3.95 -26.15 15.40
CA ALA A 387 -3.42 -25.66 16.68
C ALA A 387 -1.93 -25.34 16.58
N ALA A 388 -1.55 -24.05 16.64
CA ALA A 388 -0.17 -23.59 16.77
C ALA A 388 0.86 -24.58 16.17
N THR A 389 0.72 -24.90 14.88
CA THR A 389 1.62 -25.87 14.26
C THR A 389 3.05 -25.36 14.46
N SER A 390 4.03 -26.27 14.50
CA SER A 390 5.44 -25.88 14.65
C SER A 390 5.91 -24.87 13.59
N ALA A 391 5.14 -24.70 12.51
CA ALA A 391 5.41 -23.76 11.43
C ALA A 391 4.94 -22.33 11.71
N CYS A 392 3.97 -22.07 12.60
CA CYS A 392 3.46 -20.72 12.90
C CYS A 392 3.73 -20.29 14.35
N THR A 393 4.90 -19.69 14.58
CA THR A 393 5.47 -19.39 15.91
C THR A 393 4.61 -18.44 16.79
N TYR A 394 3.74 -17.63 16.20
CA TYR A 394 3.10 -16.49 16.88
C TYR A 394 1.59 -16.64 17.10
N THR A 395 1.08 -17.87 17.11
CA THR A 395 -0.36 -18.16 17.25
C THR A 395 -0.97 -17.58 18.54
N ALA A 396 -0.18 -17.44 19.62
CA ALA A 396 -0.62 -16.79 20.86
C ALA A 396 -1.08 -15.35 20.65
N ASN A 397 -0.40 -14.58 19.79
CA ASN A 397 -0.75 -13.18 19.48
C ASN A 397 -2.09 -13.07 18.73
N TRP A 398 -2.49 -14.14 18.05
CA TRP A 398 -3.73 -14.19 17.27
C TRP A 398 -4.97 -14.31 18.16
N THR A 399 -4.82 -14.91 19.35
CA THR A 399 -5.95 -15.17 20.27
C THR A 399 -6.58 -13.90 20.83
N THR A 400 -5.80 -12.84 20.99
CA THR A 400 -6.23 -11.52 21.48
C THR A 400 -6.42 -10.52 20.34
N ALA A 401 -6.32 -10.96 19.09
CA ALA A 401 -6.27 -10.04 17.97
C ALA A 401 -7.60 -9.32 17.73
N GLU A 402 -7.50 -8.02 17.44
CA GLU A 402 -8.66 -7.16 17.21
C GLU A 402 -9.10 -7.28 15.74
N TYR A 403 -10.07 -8.14 15.48
CA TYR A 403 -10.60 -8.33 14.13
C TYR A 403 -11.63 -7.25 13.77
N ALA A 404 -11.40 -6.50 12.69
CA ALA A 404 -12.40 -5.59 12.16
C ALA A 404 -13.62 -6.40 11.65
N SER A 405 -14.83 -5.91 11.92
CA SER A 405 -16.02 -6.49 11.32
C SER A 405 -16.10 -6.08 9.85
N GLY A 406 -16.28 -7.03 8.93
CA GLY A 406 -16.46 -6.74 7.52
C GLY A 406 -17.89 -6.34 7.18
N TYR A 407 -18.07 -5.43 6.23
CA TYR A 407 -19.38 -4.94 5.82
C TYR A 407 -19.55 -4.90 4.30
N HIS A 408 -20.79 -5.09 3.84
CA HIS A 408 -21.19 -4.81 2.47
C HIS A 408 -22.35 -3.82 2.45
N LEU A 409 -22.58 -3.22 1.29
CA LEU A 409 -23.62 -2.22 1.10
C LEU A 409 -24.93 -2.89 0.71
N ASN A 410 -26.02 -2.56 1.40
CA ASN A 410 -27.39 -2.88 0.98
C ASN A 410 -28.30 -1.69 1.26
N GLN A 411 -29.01 -1.21 0.24
CA GLN A 411 -30.00 -0.12 0.35
C GLN A 411 -29.49 1.12 1.15
N GLY A 412 -28.25 1.54 0.90
CA GLY A 412 -27.69 2.74 1.54
C GLY A 412 -27.23 2.52 3.00
N THR A 413 -27.03 1.27 3.42
CA THR A 413 -26.55 0.92 4.77
C THR A 413 -25.49 -0.18 4.70
N TYR A 414 -24.59 -0.19 5.68
CA TYR A 414 -23.67 -1.28 5.97
C TYR A 414 -24.43 -2.47 6.58
N GLN A 415 -24.26 -3.62 5.95
CA GLN A 415 -24.72 -4.91 6.43
C GLN A 415 -23.53 -5.75 6.86
N PRO A 416 -23.58 -6.37 8.05
CA PRO A 416 -22.50 -7.22 8.52
C PRO A 416 -22.27 -8.36 7.52
N GLY A 417 -21.00 -8.60 7.23
CA GLY A 417 -20.55 -9.67 6.37
C GLY A 417 -19.93 -10.80 7.18
N ASN A 418 -20.07 -12.02 6.69
CA ASN A 418 -19.29 -13.15 7.19
C ASN A 418 -17.83 -13.02 6.75
N PRO A 419 -16.87 -13.51 7.54
CA PRO A 419 -15.50 -13.56 7.10
C PRO A 419 -15.34 -14.35 5.80
N PHE A 420 -14.36 -14.01 4.96
CA PHE A 420 -14.12 -14.79 3.75
C PHE A 420 -13.75 -16.23 4.12
N PRO A 421 -14.42 -17.25 3.54
CA PRO A 421 -14.18 -18.64 3.88
C PRO A 421 -12.87 -19.14 3.26
N PHE A 422 -12.34 -20.25 3.78
CA PHE A 422 -11.30 -20.97 3.07
C PHE A 422 -11.85 -21.59 1.77
N LEU A 423 -11.13 -21.38 0.67
CA LEU A 423 -11.45 -21.89 -0.65
C LEU A 423 -10.17 -22.47 -1.29
N PRO A 424 -10.28 -23.37 -2.28
CA PRO A 424 -9.12 -23.94 -2.99
C PRO A 424 -8.15 -22.91 -3.59
N TRP A 425 -8.63 -21.68 -3.84
CA TRP A 425 -7.84 -20.53 -4.25
C TRP A 425 -7.50 -19.57 -3.09
N ALA A 426 -7.42 -20.04 -1.85
CA ALA A 426 -6.93 -19.25 -0.72
C ALA A 426 -5.57 -18.55 -0.98
N PRO A 427 -4.61 -19.13 -1.73
CA PRO A 427 -3.41 -18.42 -2.19
C PRO A 427 -3.68 -17.12 -2.97
N ALA A 428 -4.92 -16.91 -3.41
CA ALA A 428 -5.34 -15.72 -4.13
C ALA A 428 -6.06 -14.67 -3.25
N GLY A 429 -6.45 -14.99 -2.02
CA GLY A 429 -7.34 -14.12 -1.25
C GLY A 429 -7.47 -14.35 0.26
N GLY A 430 -6.96 -15.46 0.79
CA GLY A 430 -7.31 -15.97 2.12
C GLY A 430 -6.52 -15.41 3.30
N ILE A 431 -5.64 -14.42 3.11
CA ILE A 431 -4.81 -13.91 4.21
C ILE A 431 -5.46 -12.74 4.93
N ARG A 432 -5.32 -12.75 6.26
CA ARG A 432 -5.64 -11.66 7.18
C ARG A 432 -4.35 -11.11 7.77
N SER A 433 -4.28 -9.80 7.93
CA SER A 433 -3.11 -9.12 8.48
C SER A 433 -3.49 -7.74 9.04
N ASN A 434 -2.52 -7.03 9.59
CA ASN A 434 -2.65 -5.65 10.05
C ASN A 434 -1.63 -4.73 9.37
N ALA A 435 -1.73 -3.43 9.67
CA ALA A 435 -0.85 -2.44 9.05
C ALA A 435 0.62 -2.64 9.47
N VAL A 436 0.88 -3.05 10.72
CA VAL A 436 2.25 -3.29 11.24
C VAL A 436 2.97 -4.37 10.44
N ASP A 437 2.33 -5.51 10.23
CA ASP A 437 2.92 -6.61 9.49
C ASP A 437 3.04 -6.32 8.00
N MET A 438 2.03 -5.66 7.42
CA MET A 438 2.09 -5.27 6.02
C MET A 438 3.15 -4.19 5.74
N VAL A 439 3.50 -3.34 6.71
CA VAL A 439 4.67 -2.46 6.60
C VAL A 439 5.97 -3.26 6.58
N LYS A 440 6.10 -4.37 7.34
CA LYS A 440 7.27 -5.28 7.22
C LYS A 440 7.34 -5.92 5.83
N PHE A 441 6.19 -6.31 5.28
CA PHE A 441 6.12 -6.81 3.91
C PHE A 441 6.53 -5.75 2.87
N ILE A 442 6.08 -4.50 3.04
CA ILE A 442 6.50 -3.36 2.19
C ILE A 442 8.02 -3.16 2.25
N ARG A 443 8.60 -3.14 3.46
CA ARG A 443 10.05 -3.01 3.68
C ARG A 443 10.83 -4.04 2.87
N ALA A 444 10.44 -5.30 2.97
CA ALA A 444 11.06 -6.40 2.25
C ALA A 444 10.92 -6.27 0.72
N ASN A 445 9.74 -5.89 0.22
CA ASN A 445 9.53 -5.68 -1.22
C ASN A 445 10.35 -4.51 -1.79
N LEU A 446 10.73 -3.54 -0.96
CA LEU A 446 11.62 -2.44 -1.33
C LEU A 446 13.11 -2.80 -1.20
N GLY A 447 13.44 -4.05 -0.89
CA GLY A 447 14.81 -4.53 -0.77
C GLY A 447 15.44 -4.33 0.61
N PHE A 448 14.66 -3.89 1.61
CA PHE A 448 15.16 -3.66 2.95
C PHE A 448 14.98 -4.88 3.84
N ASN A 449 16.11 -5.34 4.36
CA ASN A 449 16.18 -6.44 5.30
C ASN A 449 15.60 -6.04 6.66
N THR A 450 14.74 -6.90 7.22
CA THR A 450 14.35 -6.83 8.65
C THR A 450 15.24 -7.72 9.53
N GLY A 451 16.18 -8.47 8.92
CA GLY A 451 17.16 -9.37 9.52
C GLY A 451 18.23 -9.81 8.50
N SER A 452 19.09 -10.77 8.84
CA SER A 452 20.23 -11.17 7.99
C SER A 452 20.26 -12.66 7.64
N THR A 453 19.10 -13.33 7.62
CA THR A 453 19.04 -14.76 7.32
C THR A 453 19.05 -15.03 5.81
N PRO A 454 19.65 -16.15 5.35
CA PRO A 454 19.59 -16.55 3.94
C PRO A 454 18.16 -16.65 3.40
N GLU A 455 17.22 -17.14 4.21
CA GLU A 455 15.82 -17.30 3.82
C GLU A 455 15.15 -15.95 3.55
N GLN A 456 15.49 -14.93 4.34
CA GLN A 456 14.96 -13.58 4.14
C GLN A 456 15.53 -12.94 2.88
N LEU A 457 16.85 -13.08 2.64
CA LEU A 457 17.48 -12.59 1.42
C LEU A 457 16.86 -13.24 0.18
N GLN A 458 16.68 -14.56 0.17
CA GLN A 458 16.05 -15.27 -0.94
C GLN A 458 14.61 -14.78 -1.19
N LEU A 459 13.83 -14.55 -0.11
CA LEU A 459 12.49 -14.02 -0.24
C LEU A 459 12.47 -12.61 -0.83
N ILE A 460 13.36 -11.72 -0.37
CA ILE A 460 13.48 -10.35 -0.88
C ILE A 460 13.86 -10.34 -2.37
N GLN A 461 14.81 -11.19 -2.78
CA GLN A 461 15.16 -11.33 -4.19
C GLN A 461 13.97 -11.85 -5.00
N GLY A 462 13.22 -12.80 -4.45
CA GLY A 462 11.96 -13.27 -5.03
C GLY A 462 10.90 -12.18 -5.21
N MET A 463 10.74 -11.30 -4.22
CA MET A 463 9.85 -10.13 -4.31
C MET A 463 10.26 -9.18 -5.44
N MET A 464 11.56 -8.90 -5.57
CA MET A 464 12.09 -8.05 -6.65
C MET A 464 11.84 -8.65 -8.04
N LEU A 465 11.96 -9.98 -8.18
CA LEU A 465 11.60 -10.69 -9.41
C LEU A 465 10.10 -10.56 -9.70
N ALA A 466 9.24 -10.71 -8.70
CA ALA A 466 7.79 -10.63 -8.85
C ALA A 466 7.28 -9.27 -9.36
N HIS A 467 8.04 -8.19 -9.15
CA HIS A 467 7.72 -6.87 -9.67
C HIS A 467 7.97 -6.74 -11.17
N GLN A 468 8.85 -7.55 -11.77
CA GLN A 468 9.23 -7.39 -13.17
C GLN A 468 8.08 -7.71 -14.13
N PRO A 469 7.87 -6.87 -15.16
CA PRO A 469 6.89 -7.20 -16.18
C PRO A 469 7.30 -8.50 -16.87
N ASN A 470 6.32 -9.35 -17.17
CA ASN A 470 6.51 -10.51 -18.04
C ASN A 470 7.07 -10.09 -19.43
N ASP A 471 7.84 -10.98 -20.04
CA ASP A 471 8.66 -10.79 -21.23
C ASP A 471 8.29 -11.71 -22.40
N TYR A 472 7.16 -12.43 -22.32
CA TYR A 472 6.58 -13.11 -23.48
C TYR A 472 6.47 -12.11 -24.66
N LEU A 473 6.71 -12.57 -25.90
CA LEU A 473 6.72 -11.74 -27.12
C LEU A 473 5.49 -12.06 -27.99
N PRO A 474 4.78 -11.05 -28.56
CA PRO A 474 3.65 -11.30 -29.45
C PRO A 474 4.05 -12.11 -30.67
N ALA A 475 3.06 -12.80 -31.25
CA ALA A 475 3.11 -13.13 -32.66
C ALA A 475 3.32 -11.83 -33.49
N PRO A 476 4.17 -11.84 -34.53
CA PRO A 476 4.45 -10.64 -35.33
C PRO A 476 3.17 -9.95 -35.81
N GLY A 477 2.94 -8.69 -35.40
CA GLY A 477 1.80 -7.86 -35.84
C GLY A 477 0.70 -7.59 -34.80
N SER A 478 0.76 -8.17 -33.60
CA SER A 478 -0.24 -7.91 -32.54
C SER A 478 0.09 -6.66 -31.70
N PRO A 479 -0.80 -5.64 -31.63
CA PRO A 479 -0.45 -4.33 -31.05
C PRO A 479 -0.54 -4.22 -29.52
N LYS A 480 -0.78 -5.31 -28.76
CA LYS A 480 -0.82 -5.21 -27.29
C LYS A 480 -0.26 -6.45 -26.62
N LEU A 481 0.80 -6.29 -25.83
CA LEU A 481 1.24 -7.30 -24.88
C LEU A 481 1.24 -6.82 -23.45
N ASN A 482 0.92 -7.76 -22.57
CA ASN A 482 1.32 -7.77 -21.17
C ASN A 482 0.94 -6.53 -20.35
N ILE A 483 -0.23 -5.95 -20.67
CA ILE A 483 -0.77 -4.83 -19.90
C ILE A 483 -1.60 -5.39 -18.74
N GLY A 484 -1.04 -5.34 -17.54
CA GLY A 484 -1.81 -5.43 -16.31
C GLY A 484 -2.67 -4.18 -16.16
N SER A 485 -3.92 -4.35 -15.74
CA SER A 485 -4.84 -3.23 -15.60
C SER A 485 -5.69 -3.39 -14.34
N GLN A 486 -5.46 -2.51 -13.37
CA GLN A 486 -6.28 -2.35 -12.17
C GLN A 486 -6.36 -0.83 -11.87
N SER A 487 -7.46 -0.20 -12.26
CA SER A 487 -7.58 1.26 -12.22
C SER A 487 -7.20 1.83 -10.83
N PRO A 488 -6.32 2.85 -10.76
CA PRO A 488 -5.73 3.62 -11.86
C PRO A 488 -4.40 3.06 -12.42
N ILE A 489 -3.85 1.99 -11.83
CA ILE A 489 -2.57 1.42 -12.23
C ILE A 489 -2.73 0.57 -13.49
N ARG A 490 -2.10 1.01 -14.58
CA ARG A 490 -2.13 0.31 -15.87
C ARG A 490 -0.76 0.34 -16.52
N GLY A 491 -0.18 -0.83 -16.73
CA GLY A 491 1.19 -0.96 -17.25
C GLY A 491 1.62 -2.41 -17.31
N GLY A 492 2.89 -2.71 -17.04
CA GLY A 492 3.41 -4.07 -17.09
C GLY A 492 2.80 -4.99 -16.03
N GLN A 493 2.31 -6.15 -16.45
CA GLN A 493 1.90 -7.22 -15.54
C GLN A 493 3.14 -7.98 -15.05
N GLY A 494 3.43 -7.89 -13.75
CA GLY A 494 4.36 -8.78 -13.04
C GLY A 494 3.62 -9.95 -12.41
N TYR A 495 4.26 -10.64 -11.47
CA TYR A 495 3.63 -11.78 -10.78
C TYR A 495 2.60 -11.27 -9.78
N ALA A 496 1.33 -11.28 -10.19
CA ALA A 496 0.18 -10.60 -9.56
C ALA A 496 0.26 -9.06 -9.48
N TRP A 497 1.45 -8.46 -9.55
CA TRP A 497 1.65 -7.00 -9.54
C TRP A 497 1.30 -6.34 -10.87
N VAL A 498 0.83 -5.10 -10.81
CA VAL A 498 0.79 -4.21 -11.98
C VAL A 498 1.69 -3.02 -11.70
N CYS A 499 2.61 -2.74 -12.63
CA CYS A 499 3.56 -1.66 -12.50
C CYS A 499 3.46 -0.67 -13.67
N MET A 500 3.56 0.63 -13.38
CA MET A 500 3.56 1.68 -14.38
C MET A 500 4.55 2.79 -14.00
N PRO A 501 4.99 3.63 -14.96
CA PRO A 501 5.61 4.90 -14.64
C PRO A 501 4.61 5.83 -13.93
N SER A 502 5.05 6.52 -12.88
CA SER A 502 4.33 7.55 -12.15
C SER A 502 4.06 8.75 -13.05
N ALA A 503 2.87 9.33 -12.95
CA ALA A 503 2.49 10.51 -13.73
C ALA A 503 3.26 11.78 -13.33
N ILE A 504 3.76 11.85 -12.08
CA ILE A 504 4.31 13.09 -11.48
C ILE A 504 5.85 13.14 -11.51
N GLY A 505 6.54 12.01 -11.74
CA GLY A 505 8.00 11.98 -11.74
C GLY A 505 8.64 10.90 -12.62
N GLY A 506 7.86 10.09 -13.34
CA GLY A 506 8.37 8.97 -14.13
C GLY A 506 8.88 7.78 -13.32
N ASP A 507 8.89 7.87 -11.98
CA ASP A 507 9.26 6.78 -11.09
C ASP A 507 8.38 5.55 -11.28
N ARG A 508 8.94 4.35 -11.12
CA ARG A 508 8.15 3.12 -11.24
C ARG A 508 7.31 2.91 -9.99
N ILE A 509 6.00 2.91 -10.17
CA ILE A 509 5.05 2.48 -9.15
C ILE A 509 4.55 1.07 -9.47
N CYS A 510 4.44 0.24 -8.44
CA CYS A 510 3.86 -1.09 -8.52
C CYS A 510 2.75 -1.21 -7.48
N GLY A 511 1.64 -1.84 -7.82
CA GLY A 511 0.56 -2.01 -6.85
C GLY A 511 -0.27 -3.26 -7.05
N LYS A 512 -1.12 -3.53 -6.06
CA LYS A 512 -2.18 -4.55 -6.08
C LYS A 512 -3.40 -4.04 -5.31
N ILE A 513 -4.55 -4.02 -5.98
CA ILE A 513 -5.85 -3.82 -5.33
C ILE A 513 -6.38 -5.18 -4.82
N GLY A 514 -6.95 -5.18 -3.63
CA GLY A 514 -7.70 -6.29 -3.07
C GLY A 514 -9.14 -5.91 -2.75
N GLY A 515 -10.07 -6.79 -3.07
CA GLY A 515 -11.46 -6.64 -2.64
C GLY A 515 -12.21 -7.95 -2.69
N HIS A 516 -13.13 -8.12 -1.75
CA HIS A 516 -14.24 -9.07 -1.83
C HIS A 516 -15.47 -8.39 -1.22
N LYS A 517 -16.53 -9.16 -0.96
CA LYS A 517 -17.82 -8.63 -0.49
C LYS A 517 -17.70 -7.71 0.73
N ASN A 518 -16.76 -7.95 1.65
CA ASN A 518 -16.77 -7.34 2.98
C ASN A 518 -15.55 -6.49 3.34
N PHE A 519 -14.45 -6.59 2.58
CA PHE A 519 -13.23 -5.80 2.78
C PHE A 519 -12.64 -5.31 1.47
N ARG A 520 -11.85 -4.24 1.57
CA ARG A 520 -11.02 -3.69 0.49
C ARG A 520 -9.62 -3.40 1.00
N SER A 521 -8.65 -3.52 0.11
CA SER A 521 -7.25 -3.27 0.41
C SER A 521 -6.50 -2.72 -0.79
N PHE A 522 -5.38 -2.06 -0.52
CA PHE A 522 -4.42 -1.66 -1.54
C PHE A 522 -3.02 -1.82 -0.98
N LEU A 523 -2.14 -2.47 -1.74
CA LEU A 523 -0.71 -2.48 -1.50
C LEU A 523 -0.01 -1.79 -2.66
N GLY A 524 0.90 -0.88 -2.37
CA GLY A 524 1.61 -0.16 -3.40
C GLY A 524 3.01 0.28 -2.99
N LEU A 525 3.88 0.40 -3.99
CA LEU A 525 5.30 0.69 -3.84
C LEU A 525 5.69 1.74 -4.89
N ASN A 526 6.51 2.70 -4.50
CA ASN A 526 7.35 3.48 -5.39
C ASN A 526 8.80 3.05 -5.13
N THR A 527 9.35 2.26 -6.04
CA THR A 527 10.63 1.58 -5.81
C THR A 527 11.82 2.53 -5.77
N ASN A 528 11.77 3.60 -6.57
CA ASN A 528 12.84 4.58 -6.66
C ASN A 528 12.86 5.50 -5.43
N GLN A 529 11.68 5.84 -4.91
CA GLN A 529 11.54 6.69 -3.73
C GLN A 529 11.57 5.90 -2.41
N HIS A 530 11.82 4.58 -2.48
CA HIS A 530 11.82 3.67 -1.33
C HIS A 530 10.61 3.87 -0.42
N TYR A 531 9.43 4.07 -1.02
CA TYR A 531 8.19 4.43 -0.35
C TYR A 531 7.12 3.39 -0.64
N GLY A 532 6.28 3.07 0.35
CA GLY A 532 5.19 2.14 0.16
C GLY A 532 4.01 2.38 1.08
N VAL A 533 2.85 1.90 0.65
CA VAL A 533 1.55 2.14 1.28
C VAL A 533 0.77 0.83 1.33
N ILE A 534 0.19 0.55 2.50
CA ILE A 534 -0.90 -0.40 2.69
C ILE A 534 -2.15 0.36 3.15
N ILE A 535 -3.28 0.07 2.52
CA ILE A 535 -4.61 0.57 2.92
C ILE A 535 -5.47 -0.64 3.23
N LEU A 536 -6.16 -0.64 4.37
CA LEU A 536 -7.03 -1.71 4.82
C LEU A 536 -8.39 -1.14 5.25
N PHE A 537 -9.46 -1.46 4.51
CA PHE A 537 -10.83 -0.97 4.74
C PHE A 537 -11.77 -2.13 5.07
N ASN A 538 -12.66 -1.93 6.05
CA ASN A 538 -13.61 -2.93 6.51
C ASN A 538 -14.97 -2.90 5.77
N THR A 539 -14.97 -2.39 4.54
CA THR A 539 -16.17 -2.43 3.70
C THR A 539 -15.77 -2.86 2.30
N GLY A 540 -16.46 -3.86 1.76
CA GLY A 540 -16.26 -4.32 0.39
C GLY A 540 -16.83 -3.35 -0.65
N ALA A 541 -16.63 -3.69 -1.92
CA ALA A 541 -17.29 -3.05 -3.05
C ALA A 541 -18.09 -4.09 -3.84
N GLY A 542 -19.11 -3.62 -4.59
CA GLY A 542 -19.93 -4.47 -5.45
C GLY A 542 -19.16 -5.11 -6.61
N SER A 543 -18.03 -4.52 -7.03
CA SER A 543 -17.07 -5.16 -7.95
C SER A 543 -15.67 -5.21 -7.33
N THR A 544 -14.99 -6.34 -7.52
CA THR A 544 -13.66 -6.63 -6.95
C THR A 544 -12.49 -6.17 -7.83
N ASN A 545 -12.78 -5.69 -9.04
CA ASN A 545 -11.80 -5.25 -10.04
C ASN A 545 -11.52 -3.74 -9.99
N GLY A 546 -12.12 -2.99 -9.06
CA GLY A 546 -11.94 -1.55 -8.93
C GLY A 546 -12.52 -0.74 -10.11
N SER A 547 -13.40 -1.33 -10.94
CA SER A 547 -13.90 -0.68 -12.16
C SER A 547 -15.20 0.11 -12.00
N PHE A 548 -15.66 0.38 -10.78
CA PHE A 548 -16.80 1.28 -10.58
C PHE A 548 -16.32 2.73 -10.45
N ASN A 549 -16.68 3.57 -11.41
CA ASN A 549 -16.38 5.00 -11.38
C ASN A 549 -17.54 5.82 -11.98
N PRO A 550 -18.71 5.92 -11.32
CA PRO A 550 -19.54 7.10 -11.55
C PRO A 550 -18.78 8.32 -11.01
N ALA A 551 -18.74 9.41 -11.77
CA ALA A 551 -18.01 10.65 -11.45
C ALA A 551 -18.42 11.33 -10.12
N THR A 552 -19.41 10.79 -9.40
CA THR A 552 -19.97 11.29 -8.15
C THR A 552 -19.63 10.42 -6.92
N ALA A 553 -18.94 9.30 -7.08
CA ALA A 553 -18.53 8.45 -5.95
C ALA A 553 -17.25 9.00 -5.27
N PRO A 554 -17.07 8.77 -3.96
CA PRO A 554 -15.78 8.95 -3.29
C PRO A 554 -14.66 8.20 -4.01
N PRO A 555 -13.39 8.60 -3.85
CA PRO A 555 -12.28 7.91 -4.49
C PRO A 555 -12.17 6.46 -4.02
N THR A 556 -11.92 5.56 -4.97
CA THR A 556 -11.65 4.14 -4.74
C THR A 556 -10.35 3.94 -3.96
N VAL A 557 -10.20 2.78 -3.31
CA VAL A 557 -8.96 2.42 -2.59
C VAL A 557 -7.71 2.46 -3.48
N GLY A 558 -7.86 2.12 -4.77
CA GLY A 558 -6.79 2.20 -5.76
C GLY A 558 -6.40 3.64 -6.08
N GLN A 559 -7.37 4.55 -6.27
CA GLN A 559 -7.09 5.98 -6.49
C GLN A 559 -6.41 6.62 -5.29
N ILE A 560 -6.88 6.32 -4.07
CA ILE A 560 -6.26 6.81 -2.83
C ILE A 560 -4.80 6.34 -2.75
N GLY A 561 -4.58 5.03 -2.96
CA GLY A 561 -3.26 4.42 -2.93
C GLY A 561 -2.29 5.01 -3.95
N THR A 562 -2.73 5.15 -5.21
CA THR A 562 -1.89 5.76 -6.25
C THR A 562 -1.61 7.24 -5.97
N ASN A 563 -2.59 8.02 -5.51
CA ASN A 563 -2.34 9.42 -5.15
C ASN A 563 -1.28 9.54 -4.05
N LEU A 564 -1.30 8.67 -3.04
CA LEU A 564 -0.27 8.64 -1.99
C LEU A 564 1.12 8.28 -2.56
N LEU A 565 1.20 7.33 -3.50
CA LEU A 565 2.46 6.95 -4.15
C LEU A 565 3.02 8.00 -5.12
N GLU A 566 2.18 8.90 -5.64
CA GLU A 566 2.61 9.96 -6.56
C GLU A 566 2.94 11.27 -5.84
N HIS A 567 2.41 11.49 -4.64
CA HIS A 567 2.62 12.70 -3.84
C HIS A 567 3.60 12.47 -2.69
N ILE A 568 4.70 11.78 -3.02
CA ILE A 568 5.85 11.57 -2.16
C ILE A 568 6.72 12.82 -2.29
N ASN A 569 6.44 13.90 -1.53
CA ASN A 569 7.43 14.86 -0.97
C ASN A 569 6.87 16.26 -0.70
N LYS A 570 7.34 16.83 0.44
CA LYS A 570 7.74 18.24 0.59
C LYS A 570 8.56 18.60 1.84
N TYR A 571 9.12 17.64 2.57
CA TYR A 571 10.23 17.96 3.48
C TYR A 571 11.53 17.78 2.71
N GLN A 572 11.97 18.86 2.08
CA GLN A 572 13.32 18.98 1.53
C GLN A 572 14.30 18.51 2.60
N ALA A 573 15.05 17.45 2.28
CA ALA A 573 16.29 17.16 2.97
C ALA A 573 17.21 18.40 2.87
N PRO A 574 18.02 18.66 3.91
CA PRO A 574 18.83 19.88 4.03
C PRO A 574 19.74 20.19 2.83
#